data_AF-A0A8T3T6N5-F1
#
_entry.id   AF-A0A8T3T6N5-F1
#
_cell.length_a   1.000
_cell.length_b   1.000
_cell.length_c   1.000
_cell.angle_alpha   90.00
_cell.angle_beta   90.00
_cell.angle_gamma   90.00
#
_symmetry.space_group_name_H-M   'P 1'
#
loop_
_entity.id
_entity.type
_entity.pdbx_description
1 polymer ?
#
loop_
_entity_poly.entity_id
_entity_poly.type
_entity_poly.pdbx_seq_one_letter_code
_entity_poly.pdbx_strand_id
1 'polypeptide(L)'
;MDTLDSRSLRYTDTYSQRFGAPGLIRYGLSSSALACLPLDDEETFEIEVSQTGRRPRRDAVQHDVTVRSIQGRLVADPERLAIEVGDIVMWHAPDAETPAFAVRGEGDRSKFNSTSLAAEALYSHAFGTPGTYRWTDANGRKLGGEVRVGSLDTNNREECDRWIKELQKGELITIEGDQVRPKSVKILAGQTVFWAVVKSPGITITDEMLVEGFKPPEG
;
A
#
# COMPACT_ATOMS: atom_id res chain seq x y z
N MET A 1 3.27 -17.58 -2.47
CA MET A 1 4.58 -16.89 -2.50
C MET A 1 4.31 -15.46 -2.12
N ASP A 2 4.94 -15.00 -1.04
CA ASP A 2 4.79 -13.64 -0.53
C ASP A 2 5.47 -12.69 -1.54
N THR A 3 4.67 -11.91 -2.27
CA THR A 3 5.18 -11.13 -3.42
C THR A 3 4.99 -9.67 -3.12
N LEU A 4 6.09 -8.97 -2.84
CA LEU A 4 6.12 -7.55 -2.52
C LEU A 4 5.96 -6.74 -3.83
N ASP A 5 4.78 -6.18 -4.08
CA ASP A 5 4.55 -5.33 -5.26
C ASP A 5 3.41 -4.33 -5.04
N SER A 6 3.74 -3.06 -4.79
CA SER A 6 2.75 -2.00 -4.57
C SER A 6 1.83 -1.75 -5.77
N ARG A 7 2.20 -2.24 -6.96
CA ARG A 7 1.37 -2.15 -8.18
C ARG A 7 0.25 -3.18 -8.20
N SER A 8 0.29 -4.17 -7.32
CA SER A 8 -0.61 -5.32 -7.30
C SER A 8 -0.97 -5.69 -5.86
N LEU A 9 -1.89 -4.93 -5.27
CA LEU A 9 -2.32 -5.07 -3.88
C LEU A 9 -3.07 -6.39 -3.67
N ARG A 10 -2.67 -7.15 -2.66
CA ARG A 10 -3.31 -8.40 -2.20
C ARG A 10 -3.81 -8.22 -0.77
N TYR A 11 -4.32 -9.29 -0.17
CA TYR A 11 -4.80 -9.30 1.21
C TYR A 11 -3.72 -9.02 2.27
N THR A 12 -2.44 -9.16 1.91
CA THR A 12 -1.28 -8.82 2.73
C THR A 12 -0.85 -7.36 2.57
N ASP A 13 -1.48 -6.62 1.67
CA ASP A 13 -1.08 -5.28 1.27
C ASP A 13 -2.14 -4.24 1.63
N THR A 14 -1.68 -3.02 1.89
CA THR A 14 -2.57 -1.86 1.90
C THR A 14 -1.96 -0.72 1.10
N TYR A 15 -2.83 0.10 0.52
CA TYR A 15 -2.48 1.39 -0.04
C TYR A 15 -3.26 2.47 0.69
N SER A 16 -2.61 3.55 1.10
CA SER A 16 -3.30 4.69 1.71
C SER A 16 -2.88 6.00 1.08
N GLN A 17 -3.80 6.96 1.04
CA GLN A 17 -3.56 8.30 0.53
C GLN A 17 -4.12 9.33 1.52
N ARG A 18 -3.31 10.34 1.85
CA ARG A 18 -3.80 11.52 2.55
C ARG A 18 -4.43 12.51 1.57
N PHE A 19 -5.52 13.16 1.96
CA PHE A 19 -6.23 14.13 1.12
C PHE A 19 -6.04 15.56 1.63
N GLY A 20 -5.13 16.31 1.00
CA GLY A 20 -4.79 17.68 1.41
C GLY A 20 -5.67 18.81 0.85
N ALA A 21 -6.63 18.51 -0.03
CA ALA A 21 -7.46 19.53 -0.70
C ALA A 21 -8.93 19.11 -0.77
N PRO A 22 -9.88 20.06 -0.61
CA PRO A 22 -11.29 19.75 -0.75
C PRO A 22 -11.65 19.51 -2.22
N GLY A 23 -12.70 18.73 -2.44
CA GLY A 23 -13.21 18.42 -3.78
C GLY A 23 -13.87 17.05 -3.85
N LEU A 24 -14.52 16.79 -5.00
CA LEU A 24 -15.00 15.47 -5.35
C LEU A 24 -13.90 14.73 -6.12
N ILE A 25 -13.67 13.49 -5.73
CA ILE A 25 -12.63 12.64 -6.28
C ILE A 25 -13.29 11.36 -6.76
N ARG A 26 -13.04 10.99 -8.02
CA ARG A 26 -13.45 9.71 -8.57
C ARG A 26 -12.26 8.77 -8.59
N TYR A 27 -12.47 7.54 -8.18
CA TYR A 27 -11.45 6.51 -8.25
C TYR A 27 -12.05 5.21 -8.77
N GLY A 28 -11.20 4.36 -9.34
CA GLY A 28 -11.60 3.02 -9.74
C GLY A 28 -10.62 1.99 -9.22
N LEU A 29 -11.08 0.75 -9.31
CA LEU A 29 -10.32 -0.45 -9.00
C LEU A 29 -10.08 -1.18 -10.31
N SER A 30 -8.85 -1.63 -10.53
CA SER A 30 -8.51 -2.43 -11.71
C SER A 30 -7.82 -3.70 -11.27
N SER A 31 -8.00 -4.78 -12.05
CA SER A 31 -7.09 -5.90 -11.95
C SER A 31 -5.68 -5.40 -12.31
N SER A 32 -4.68 -5.85 -11.57
CA SER A 32 -3.31 -5.30 -11.69
C SER A 32 -2.72 -5.40 -13.11
N ALA A 33 -3.20 -6.38 -13.90
CA ALA A 33 -2.82 -6.58 -15.30
C ALA A 33 -3.35 -5.50 -16.27
N LEU A 34 -4.35 -4.71 -15.85
CA LEU A 34 -5.08 -3.75 -16.68
C LEU A 34 -4.91 -2.28 -16.21
N ALA A 35 -3.95 -2.01 -15.34
CA ALA A 35 -3.76 -0.68 -14.74
C ALA A 35 -3.47 0.46 -15.76
N CYS A 36 -3.18 0.14 -17.02
CA CYS A 36 -2.98 1.11 -18.11
C CYS A 36 -4.26 1.54 -18.82
N LEU A 37 -5.40 0.88 -18.57
CA LEU A 37 -6.68 1.24 -19.17
C LEU A 37 -7.27 2.50 -18.50
N PRO A 38 -8.04 3.31 -19.25
CA PRO A 38 -8.78 4.42 -18.66
C PRO A 38 -9.79 3.89 -17.62
N LEU A 39 -10.11 4.73 -16.64
CA LEU A 39 -11.21 4.45 -15.73
C LEU A 39 -12.51 4.44 -16.54
N ASP A 40 -13.27 3.35 -16.45
CA ASP A 40 -14.64 3.31 -16.97
C ASP A 40 -15.53 4.06 -15.99
N ASP A 41 -16.28 5.06 -16.48
CA ASP A 41 -17.14 5.91 -15.65
C ASP A 41 -18.20 5.07 -14.88
N GLU A 42 -18.64 3.93 -15.43
CA GLU A 42 -19.61 3.02 -14.81
C GLU A 42 -19.05 2.18 -13.64
N GLU A 43 -17.73 2.19 -13.44
CA GLU A 43 -17.05 1.47 -12.35
C GLU A 43 -16.28 2.39 -11.40
N THR A 44 -16.70 3.65 -11.31
CA THR A 44 -16.11 4.63 -10.40
C THR A 44 -16.80 4.71 -9.05
N PHE A 45 -15.98 4.94 -8.03
CA PHE A 45 -16.34 5.20 -6.65
C PHE A 45 -16.01 6.65 -6.30
N GLU A 46 -16.63 7.19 -5.24
CA GLU A 46 -16.53 8.62 -4.93
C GLU A 46 -15.98 8.87 -3.53
N ILE A 47 -15.07 9.84 -3.43
CA ILE A 47 -14.62 10.43 -2.17
C ILE A 47 -14.94 11.92 -2.23
N GLU A 48 -15.79 12.37 -1.30
CA GLU A 48 -16.06 13.78 -1.08
C GLU A 48 -15.16 14.28 0.05
N VAL A 49 -14.24 15.20 -0.28
CA VAL A 49 -13.35 15.82 0.69
C VAL A 49 -13.88 17.21 1.03
N SER A 50 -14.36 17.37 2.26
CA SER A 50 -14.89 18.62 2.76
C SER A 50 -13.86 19.40 3.57
N GLN A 51 -14.00 20.73 3.62
CA GLN A 51 -13.22 21.57 4.53
C GLN A 51 -14.17 22.15 5.58
N THR A 52 -14.24 21.50 6.75
CA THR A 52 -15.04 21.96 7.87
C THR A 52 -14.22 22.93 8.74
N GLY A 53 -14.63 24.20 8.78
CA GLY A 53 -14.03 25.21 9.64
C GLY A 53 -12.76 25.89 9.09
N ARG A 54 -12.34 26.97 9.79
CA ARG A 54 -11.18 27.81 9.39
C ARG A 54 -9.83 27.29 9.89
N ARG A 55 -9.82 26.29 10.77
CA ARG A 55 -8.58 25.74 11.35
C ARG A 55 -8.46 24.27 10.99
N PRO A 56 -7.27 23.82 10.55
CA PRO A 56 -7.01 22.40 10.36
C PRO A 56 -7.30 21.65 11.65
N ARG A 57 -7.97 20.50 11.56
CA ARG A 57 -8.03 19.55 12.67
C ARG A 57 -6.61 19.16 13.08
N ARG A 58 -6.40 18.95 14.38
CA ARG A 58 -5.09 18.54 14.91
C ARG A 58 -4.75 17.10 14.52
N ASP A 59 -5.76 16.25 14.41
CA ASP A 59 -5.58 14.81 14.18
C ASP A 59 -6.34 14.41 12.91
N ALA A 60 -5.63 13.74 12.00
CA ALA A 60 -6.21 13.14 10.81
C ALA A 60 -6.96 11.85 11.18
N VAL A 61 -8.09 11.60 10.55
CA VAL A 61 -8.84 10.34 10.69
C VAL A 61 -8.47 9.40 9.55
N GLN A 62 -8.25 8.13 9.86
CA GLN A 62 -8.15 7.08 8.85
C GLN A 62 -9.55 6.53 8.54
N HIS A 63 -9.85 6.38 7.26
CA HIS A 63 -11.06 5.74 6.75
C HIS A 63 -10.68 4.52 5.92
N ASP A 64 -11.34 3.40 6.18
CA ASP A 64 -11.03 2.14 5.50
C ASP A 64 -11.99 1.89 4.34
N VAL A 65 -11.43 1.49 3.21
CA VAL A 65 -12.17 1.00 2.05
C VAL A 65 -11.78 -0.46 1.85
N THR A 66 -12.74 -1.35 2.03
CA THR A 66 -12.55 -2.78 1.80
C THR A 66 -12.82 -3.09 0.33
N VAL A 67 -11.88 -3.75 -0.32
CA VAL A 67 -12.01 -4.19 -1.72
C VAL A 67 -12.35 -5.68 -1.74
N ARG A 68 -13.38 -6.06 -2.49
CA ARG A 68 -13.81 -7.45 -2.67
C ARG A 68 -14.06 -7.76 -4.14
N SER A 69 -14.05 -9.04 -4.51
CA SER A 69 -14.57 -9.51 -5.80
C SER A 69 -15.97 -10.07 -5.65
N ILE A 70 -16.94 -9.47 -6.33
CA ILE A 70 -18.31 -9.97 -6.40
C ILE A 70 -18.61 -10.28 -7.86
N GLN A 71 -18.88 -11.55 -8.17
CA GLN A 71 -19.17 -12.03 -9.53
C GLN A 71 -18.07 -11.66 -10.54
N GLY A 72 -16.80 -11.63 -10.09
CA GLY A 72 -15.66 -11.30 -10.93
C GLY A 72 -15.38 -9.81 -11.10
N ARG A 73 -16.20 -8.94 -10.51
CA ARG A 73 -15.99 -7.48 -10.49
C ARG A 73 -15.43 -7.04 -9.13
N LEU A 74 -14.45 -6.13 -9.16
CA LEU A 74 -13.93 -5.50 -7.95
C LEU A 74 -14.92 -4.42 -7.46
N VAL A 75 -15.27 -4.48 -6.18
CA VAL A 75 -16.16 -3.52 -5.52
C VAL A 75 -15.48 -2.91 -4.31
N ALA A 76 -15.74 -1.63 -4.06
CA ALA A 76 -15.30 -0.92 -2.86
C ALA A 76 -16.43 -0.81 -1.84
N ASP A 77 -16.11 -1.02 -0.57
CA ASP A 77 -17.03 -0.86 0.55
C ASP A 77 -16.39 0.03 1.63
N PRO A 78 -16.90 1.25 1.85
CA PRO A 78 -18.06 1.85 1.20
C PRO A 78 -17.77 2.30 -0.25
N GLU A 79 -18.81 2.33 -1.09
CA GLU A 79 -18.71 2.85 -2.48
C GLU A 79 -18.56 4.38 -2.54
N ARG A 80 -19.07 5.07 -1.52
CA ARG A 80 -19.00 6.53 -1.38
C ARG A 80 -18.51 6.87 0.02
N LEU A 81 -17.55 7.77 0.09
CA LEU A 81 -16.93 8.17 1.35
C LEU A 81 -16.93 9.69 1.48
N ALA A 82 -17.34 10.20 2.64
CA ALA A 82 -17.25 11.62 2.97
C ALA A 82 -16.18 11.80 4.06
N ILE A 83 -15.16 12.59 3.77
CA ILE A 83 -14.01 12.82 4.66
C ILE A 83 -13.71 14.32 4.80
N GLU A 84 -12.76 14.65 5.65
CA GLU A 84 -12.25 16.01 5.80
C GLU A 84 -10.84 16.18 5.23
N VAL A 85 -10.49 17.41 4.87
CA VAL A 85 -9.11 17.75 4.49
C VAL A 85 -8.14 17.36 5.61
N GLY A 86 -7.13 16.57 5.23
CA GLY A 86 -6.10 16.06 6.13
C GLY A 86 -6.28 14.58 6.48
N ASP A 87 -7.47 14.01 6.27
CA ASP A 87 -7.78 12.60 6.50
C ASP A 87 -7.03 11.67 5.53
N ILE A 88 -6.99 10.39 5.89
CA ILE A 88 -6.34 9.32 5.14
C ILE A 88 -7.39 8.30 4.74
N VAL A 89 -7.38 7.85 3.49
CA VAL A 89 -8.16 6.69 3.04
C VAL A 89 -7.22 5.52 2.83
N MET A 90 -7.55 4.35 3.36
CA MET A 90 -6.79 3.11 3.22
C MET A 90 -7.61 2.06 2.49
N TRP A 91 -7.10 1.58 1.35
CA TRP A 91 -7.66 0.46 0.59
C TRP A 91 -6.94 -0.84 0.95
N HIS A 92 -7.72 -1.89 1.18
CA HIS A 92 -7.20 -3.22 1.49
C HIS A 92 -8.19 -4.31 1.06
N ALA A 93 -7.69 -5.52 0.83
CA ALA A 93 -8.54 -6.71 0.69
C ALA A 93 -8.70 -7.42 2.04
N PRO A 94 -9.89 -7.94 2.37
CA PRO A 94 -10.13 -8.58 3.67
C PRO A 94 -9.63 -10.03 3.72
N ASP A 95 -9.44 -10.66 2.56
CA ASP A 95 -9.12 -12.08 2.44
C ASP A 95 -8.36 -12.39 1.14
N ALA A 96 -7.76 -13.58 1.10
CA ALA A 96 -6.95 -14.06 -0.02
C ALA A 96 -7.75 -14.41 -1.28
N GLU A 97 -9.08 -14.48 -1.20
CA GLU A 97 -9.95 -14.78 -2.35
C GLU A 97 -10.14 -13.54 -3.23
N THR A 98 -9.87 -12.35 -2.70
CA THR A 98 -9.89 -11.11 -3.47
C THR A 98 -8.70 -11.09 -4.45
N PRO A 99 -8.95 -11.00 -5.78
CA PRO A 99 -7.88 -10.90 -6.77
C PRO A 99 -7.02 -9.67 -6.56
N ALA A 100 -5.76 -9.75 -6.98
CA ALA A 100 -4.83 -8.65 -6.84
C ALA A 100 -5.30 -7.42 -7.64
N PHE A 101 -5.32 -6.26 -7.00
CA PHE A 101 -5.93 -5.05 -7.53
C PHE A 101 -5.01 -3.83 -7.46
N ALA A 102 -5.34 -2.81 -8.24
CA ALA A 102 -4.73 -1.50 -8.17
C ALA A 102 -5.81 -0.43 -8.00
N VAL A 103 -5.49 0.59 -7.22
CA VAL A 103 -6.33 1.78 -6.99
C VAL A 103 -5.76 2.95 -7.77
N ARG A 104 -6.62 3.66 -8.51
CA ARG A 104 -6.29 4.91 -9.19
C ARG A 104 -7.44 5.89 -9.04
N GLY A 105 -7.13 7.14 -8.70
CA GLY A 105 -8.13 8.20 -8.60
C GLY A 105 -7.65 9.55 -9.10
N GLU A 106 -8.61 10.36 -9.51
CA GLU A 106 -8.43 11.69 -10.05
C GLU A 106 -9.59 12.61 -9.62
N GLY A 107 -9.25 13.82 -9.21
CA GLY A 107 -10.15 14.94 -9.01
C GLY A 107 -9.46 16.24 -9.42
N ASP A 108 -10.15 17.37 -9.25
CA ASP A 108 -9.67 18.68 -9.73
C ASP A 108 -8.28 19.08 -9.20
N ARG A 109 -7.92 18.63 -8.00
CA ARG A 109 -6.71 19.05 -7.26
C ARG A 109 -5.86 17.89 -6.75
N SER A 110 -6.28 16.65 -6.96
CA SER A 110 -5.61 15.48 -6.43
C SER A 110 -5.63 14.36 -7.45
N LYS A 111 -4.49 13.66 -7.53
CA LYS A 111 -4.34 12.42 -8.30
C LYS A 111 -3.57 11.45 -7.44
N PHE A 112 -3.97 10.19 -7.47
CA PHE A 112 -3.29 9.16 -6.71
C PHE A 112 -3.37 7.82 -7.44
N ASN A 113 -2.35 6.98 -7.22
CA ASN A 113 -2.22 5.73 -7.92
C ASN A 113 -1.30 4.78 -7.13
N SER A 114 -1.83 3.63 -6.71
CA SER A 114 -1.05 2.57 -6.06
C SER A 114 0.14 2.07 -6.91
N THR A 115 0.02 2.12 -8.25
CA THR A 115 1.10 1.74 -9.17
C THR A 115 2.16 2.82 -9.38
N SER A 116 1.99 3.99 -8.75
CA SER A 116 2.90 5.13 -8.83
C SER A 116 2.74 6.00 -7.57
N LEU A 117 3.28 5.51 -6.45
CA LEU A 117 3.22 6.12 -5.12
C LEU A 117 3.85 7.52 -5.14
N ALA A 118 3.01 8.55 -5.03
CA ALA A 118 3.41 9.94 -5.01
C ALA A 118 3.46 10.48 -3.57
N ALA A 119 3.65 11.79 -3.43
CA ALA A 119 3.64 12.44 -2.12
C ALA A 119 2.34 12.13 -1.33
N GLU A 120 2.51 11.94 -0.02
CA GLU A 120 1.46 11.61 0.93
C GLU A 120 0.78 10.24 0.74
N ALA A 121 1.39 9.37 -0.08
CA ALA A 121 1.00 7.97 -0.18
C ALA A 121 1.71 7.11 0.88
N LEU A 122 1.01 6.08 1.34
CA LEU A 122 1.52 5.01 2.19
C LEU A 122 1.25 3.68 1.49
N TYR A 123 2.24 2.80 1.51
CA TYR A 123 2.05 1.40 1.15
C TYR A 123 2.49 0.54 2.34
N SER A 124 1.77 -0.54 2.62
CA SER A 124 2.20 -1.49 3.65
C SER A 124 2.09 -2.93 3.18
N HIS A 125 2.93 -3.79 3.73
CA HIS A 125 2.97 -5.21 3.41
C HIS A 125 3.26 -6.04 4.67
N ALA A 126 2.42 -7.04 4.93
CA ALA A 126 2.59 -8.01 6.01
C ALA A 126 3.42 -9.21 5.53
N PHE A 127 4.62 -9.38 6.08
CA PHE A 127 5.55 -10.42 5.66
C PHE A 127 5.27 -11.74 6.39
N GLY A 128 4.75 -12.74 5.68
CA GLY A 128 4.38 -14.04 6.27
C GLY A 128 5.52 -15.06 6.28
N THR A 129 6.55 -14.89 5.45
CA THR A 129 7.60 -15.90 5.25
C THR A 129 8.99 -15.36 5.63
N PRO A 130 9.80 -16.09 6.42
CA PRO A 130 11.19 -15.73 6.67
C PRO A 130 12.02 -15.67 5.39
N GLY A 131 12.93 -14.71 5.29
CA GLY A 131 13.73 -14.49 4.09
C GLY A 131 14.36 -13.10 4.02
N THR A 132 15.04 -12.83 2.91
CA THR A 132 15.52 -11.49 2.58
C THR A 132 14.78 -11.01 1.34
N TYR A 133 14.05 -9.93 1.48
CA TYR A 133 13.25 -9.31 0.43
C TYR A 133 13.93 -8.02 0.01
N ARG A 134 14.46 -8.00 -1.20
CA ARG A 134 15.00 -6.78 -1.81
C ARG A 134 13.93 -6.15 -2.67
N TRP A 135 13.78 -4.83 -2.54
CA TRP A 135 12.84 -4.08 -3.34
C TRP A 135 13.54 -2.95 -4.05
N THR A 136 13.01 -2.61 -5.22
CA THR A 136 13.44 -1.51 -6.07
C THR A 136 12.22 -0.77 -6.62
N ASP A 137 12.43 0.47 -7.06
CA ASP A 137 11.43 1.19 -7.85
C ASP A 137 11.44 0.70 -9.31
N ALA A 138 10.34 0.08 -9.75
CA ALA A 138 10.15 -0.41 -11.10
C ALA A 138 9.91 0.71 -12.13
N ASN A 139 9.63 1.94 -11.68
CA ASN A 139 9.48 3.11 -12.55
C ASN A 139 10.84 3.74 -12.93
N GLY A 140 11.95 3.09 -12.59
CA GLY A 140 13.29 3.42 -13.09
C GLY A 140 14.07 4.41 -12.23
N ARG A 141 13.58 4.80 -11.05
CA ARG A 141 14.41 5.54 -10.09
C ARG A 141 15.24 4.51 -9.32
N LYS A 142 16.51 4.81 -9.10
CA LYS A 142 17.46 3.90 -8.43
C LYS A 142 17.23 3.86 -6.91
N LEU A 143 15.97 3.77 -6.49
CA LEU A 143 15.55 3.63 -5.11
C LEU A 143 15.30 2.17 -4.80
N GLY A 144 15.65 1.78 -3.59
CA GLY A 144 15.49 0.42 -3.14
C GLY A 144 15.92 0.25 -1.70
N GLY A 145 15.71 -0.95 -1.19
CA GLY A 145 16.05 -1.32 0.17
C GLY A 145 15.88 -2.81 0.40
N GLU A 146 16.04 -3.20 1.66
CA GLU A 146 16.04 -4.60 2.05
C GLU A 146 15.24 -4.82 3.34
N VAL A 147 14.31 -5.77 3.31
CA VAL A 147 13.58 -6.27 4.48
C VAL A 147 14.11 -7.66 4.81
N ARG A 148 14.68 -7.82 6.01
CA ARG A 148 15.12 -9.12 6.52
C ARG A 148 14.08 -9.66 7.49
N VAL A 149 13.43 -10.75 7.12
CA VAL A 149 12.39 -11.41 7.90
C VAL A 149 12.99 -12.62 8.60
N GLY A 150 13.10 -12.54 9.92
CA GLY A 150 13.52 -13.68 10.75
C GLY A 150 12.37 -14.63 11.04
N SER A 151 12.71 -15.89 11.32
CA SER A 151 11.81 -16.82 12.00
C SER A 151 11.84 -16.59 13.51
N LEU A 152 10.77 -16.99 14.18
CA LEU A 152 10.77 -17.20 15.61
C LEU A 152 10.34 -18.64 15.89
N ASP A 153 11.07 -19.27 16.79
CA ASP A 153 10.63 -20.51 17.40
C ASP A 153 9.58 -20.16 18.46
N THR A 154 8.41 -20.79 18.38
CA THR A 154 7.30 -20.65 19.34
C THR A 154 7.12 -21.94 20.12
N ASN A 155 8.23 -22.49 20.61
CA ASN A 155 8.26 -23.82 21.24
C ASN A 155 7.67 -23.81 22.66
N ASN A 156 7.48 -22.64 23.24
CA ASN A 156 6.82 -22.48 24.53
C ASN A 156 5.90 -21.25 24.57
N ARG A 157 5.06 -21.19 25.61
CA ARG A 157 4.06 -20.14 25.79
C ARG A 157 4.67 -18.74 25.94
N GLU A 158 5.81 -18.62 26.62
CA GLU A 158 6.49 -17.33 26.83
C GLU A 158 7.02 -16.75 25.51
N GLU A 159 7.57 -17.61 24.64
CA GLU A 159 7.96 -17.25 23.28
C GLU A 159 6.75 -16.84 22.42
N CYS A 160 5.64 -17.56 22.53
CA CYS A 160 4.39 -17.21 21.83
C CYS A 160 3.86 -15.83 22.28
N ASP A 161 3.82 -15.57 23.60
CA ASP A 161 3.35 -14.29 24.15
C ASP A 161 4.26 -13.13 23.73
N ARG A 162 5.58 -13.35 23.68
CA ARG A 162 6.54 -12.37 23.17
C ARG A 162 6.36 -12.15 21.67
N TRP A 163 6.15 -13.19 20.88
CA TRP A 163 5.89 -13.08 19.46
C TRP A 163 4.63 -12.26 19.19
N ILE A 164 3.51 -12.53 19.88
CA ILE A 164 2.28 -11.74 19.77
C ILE A 164 2.51 -10.26 20.06
N LYS A 165 3.35 -9.92 21.04
CA LYS A 165 3.72 -8.52 21.33
C LYS A 165 4.56 -7.89 20.23
N GLU A 166 5.47 -8.64 19.62
CA GLU A 166 6.26 -8.14 18.48
C GLU A 166 5.39 -7.94 17.24
N LEU A 167 4.38 -8.78 16.99
CA LEU A 167 3.45 -8.62 15.86
C LEU A 167 2.68 -7.29 15.88
N GLN A 168 2.53 -6.66 17.04
CA GLN A 168 1.89 -5.35 17.17
C GLN A 168 2.81 -4.19 16.74
N LYS A 169 4.10 -4.46 16.50
CA LYS A 169 5.07 -3.47 16.04
C LYS A 169 5.22 -3.58 14.53
N GLY A 170 5.12 -2.45 13.85
CA GLY A 170 5.50 -2.30 12.47
C GLY A 170 6.81 -1.52 12.34
N GLU A 171 7.48 -1.70 11.20
CA GLU A 171 8.65 -0.89 10.84
C GLU A 171 8.28 0.14 9.77
N LEU A 172 8.86 1.33 9.87
CA LEU A 172 8.60 2.43 8.94
C LEU A 172 9.84 2.74 8.09
N ILE A 173 9.66 2.70 6.78
CA ILE A 173 10.57 3.21 5.78
C ILE A 173 9.99 4.50 5.22
N THR A 174 10.73 5.59 5.38
CA THR A 174 10.38 6.90 4.81
C THR A 174 11.12 7.12 3.50
N ILE A 175 10.39 7.61 2.51
CA ILE A 175 10.93 7.97 1.19
C ILE A 175 10.70 9.46 0.94
N GLU A 176 11.79 10.19 0.75
CA GLU A 176 11.78 11.64 0.50
C GLU A 176 12.71 11.97 -0.66
N GLY A 177 12.11 12.32 -1.81
CA GLY A 177 12.84 12.57 -3.05
C GLY A 177 13.53 11.31 -3.55
N ASP A 178 14.87 11.34 -3.52
CA ASP A 178 15.75 10.25 -3.91
C ASP A 178 16.36 9.51 -2.69
N GLN A 179 15.83 9.75 -1.49
CA GLN A 179 16.34 9.18 -0.25
C GLN A 179 15.37 8.18 0.36
N VAL A 180 15.92 7.08 0.87
CA VAL A 180 15.20 6.00 1.58
C VAL A 180 15.80 5.87 2.97
N ARG A 181 14.96 5.91 4.02
CA ARG A 181 15.40 5.86 5.43
C ARG A 181 14.43 5.06 6.31
N PRO A 182 14.88 4.00 7.01
CA PRO A 182 16.16 3.31 6.80
C PRO A 182 16.18 2.57 5.44
N LYS A 183 17.37 2.28 4.93
CA LYS A 183 17.53 1.44 3.71
C LYS A 183 17.32 -0.05 3.97
N SER A 184 17.43 -0.47 5.23
CA SER A 184 17.22 -1.85 5.63
C SER A 184 16.53 -1.91 6.97
N VAL A 185 15.58 -2.84 7.10
CA VAL A 185 14.88 -3.14 8.35
C VAL A 185 14.98 -4.64 8.62
N LYS A 186 14.95 -5.00 9.90
CA LYS A 186 14.88 -6.39 10.35
C LYS A 186 13.59 -6.58 11.14
N ILE A 187 12.77 -7.50 10.68
CA ILE A 187 11.49 -7.85 11.28
C ILE A 187 11.38 -9.36 11.48
N LEU A 188 10.27 -9.79 12.04
CA LEU A 188 9.87 -11.16 12.27
C LEU A 188 8.71 -11.53 11.36
N ALA A 189 8.61 -12.80 10.99
CA ALA A 189 7.46 -13.29 10.24
C ALA A 189 6.14 -12.95 10.98
N GLY A 190 5.19 -12.40 10.22
CA GLY A 190 3.90 -11.85 10.64
C GLY A 190 3.89 -10.34 10.85
N GLN A 191 5.04 -9.65 10.88
CA GLN A 191 5.09 -8.19 11.04
C GLN A 191 4.86 -7.44 9.72
N THR A 192 4.42 -6.19 9.84
CA THR A 192 4.16 -5.29 8.72
C THR A 192 5.28 -4.25 8.57
N VAL A 193 5.70 -4.00 7.34
CA VAL A 193 6.53 -2.83 6.99
C VAL A 193 5.67 -1.80 6.27
N PHE A 194 5.89 -0.53 6.61
CA PHE A 194 5.22 0.62 6.02
C PHE A 194 6.22 1.44 5.21
N TRP A 195 5.86 1.83 3.99
CA TRP A 195 6.60 2.75 3.14
C TRP A 195 5.83 4.06 3.03
N ALA A 196 6.25 5.09 3.76
CA ALA A 196 5.67 6.42 3.72
C ALA A 196 6.39 7.29 2.69
N VAL A 197 5.69 7.72 1.65
CA VAL A 197 6.22 8.57 0.60
C VAL A 197 5.92 10.03 0.94
N VAL A 198 6.90 10.73 1.51
CA VAL A 198 6.76 12.15 1.87
C VAL A 198 6.79 13.02 0.63
N LYS A 199 7.69 12.70 -0.31
CA LYS A 199 7.88 13.45 -1.55
C LYS A 199 8.38 12.51 -2.63
N SER A 200 7.65 12.37 -3.72
CA SER A 200 8.10 11.61 -4.89
C SER A 200 7.22 11.96 -6.09
N PRO A 201 7.77 12.09 -7.30
CA PRO A 201 6.96 12.16 -8.51
C PRO A 201 6.33 10.81 -8.93
N GLY A 202 6.22 9.81 -8.03
CA GLY A 202 5.69 8.47 -8.34
C GLY A 202 6.76 7.39 -8.38
N ILE A 203 6.73 6.46 -7.42
CA ILE A 203 7.63 5.28 -7.33
C ILE A 203 6.80 4.01 -7.14
N THR A 204 7.45 2.86 -7.18
CA THR A 204 6.87 1.59 -6.72
C THR A 204 7.74 0.98 -5.64
N ILE A 205 7.12 0.12 -4.82
CA ILE A 205 7.83 -0.81 -3.95
C ILE A 205 7.64 -2.18 -4.56
N THR A 206 8.63 -2.66 -5.31
CA THR A 206 8.52 -3.89 -6.08
C THR A 206 9.71 -4.80 -5.77
N ASP A 207 9.44 -6.08 -5.53
CA ASP A 207 10.48 -7.09 -5.38
C ASP A 207 11.42 -7.07 -6.59
N GLU A 208 12.72 -6.99 -6.32
CA GLU A 208 13.77 -6.90 -7.34
C GLU A 208 13.68 -8.05 -8.37
N MET A 209 13.29 -9.25 -7.93
CA MET A 209 13.14 -10.43 -8.80
C MET A 209 12.03 -10.27 -9.86
N LEU A 210 11.04 -9.42 -9.61
CA LEU A 210 9.96 -9.14 -10.56
C LEU A 210 10.38 -8.15 -11.66
N VAL A 211 11.40 -7.33 -11.39
CA VAL A 211 11.87 -6.28 -12.32
C VAL A 211 12.92 -6.82 -13.28
N GLU A 212 13.84 -7.66 -12.79
CA GLU A 212 14.95 -8.17 -13.59
C GLU A 212 14.53 -9.23 -14.63
N GLY A 213 13.27 -9.67 -14.58
CA GLY A 213 12.78 -10.83 -15.32
C GLY A 213 13.44 -12.08 -14.75
N PHE A 214 12.66 -12.94 -14.10
CA PHE A 214 13.15 -14.16 -13.45
C PHE A 214 14.13 -14.94 -14.36
N LYS A 215 15.44 -14.81 -14.09
CA LYS A 215 16.45 -15.73 -14.59
C LYS A 215 16.57 -16.81 -13.53
N PRO A 216 16.05 -18.03 -13.74
CA PRO A 216 16.28 -19.11 -12.80
C PRO A 216 17.79 -19.28 -12.61
N PRO A 217 18.26 -19.64 -11.41
CA PRO A 217 19.67 -19.93 -11.20
C PRO A 217 20.10 -21.01 -12.20
N GLU A 218 21.18 -20.73 -12.95
CA GLU A 218 21.86 -21.75 -13.76
C GLU A 218 22.36 -22.83 -12.78
N GLY A 219 21.79 -24.03 -12.88
CA GLY A 219 22.15 -25.20 -12.10
C GLY A 219 23.40 -25.91 -12.61
#